data_AF-A0A9D6PNL3-F1
#
_entry.id   AF-A0A9D6PNL3-F1
#
_cell.length_a   1.000
_cell.length_b   1.000
_cell.length_c   1.000
_cell.angle_alpha   90.00
_cell.angle_beta   90.00
_cell.angle_gamma   90.00
#
_symmetry.space_group_name_H-M   'P 1'
#
loop_
_entity.id
_entity.type
_entity.pdbx_description
1 polymer ?
#
loop_
_entity_poly.entity_id
_entity_poly.type
_entity_poly.pdbx_seq_one_letter_code
_entity_poly.pdbx_strand_id
1 'polypeptide(L)'
;MRSKGYFPLIVLAILTLLAAHTAAASAGTATPSVKGYAHPEPLTETDWLAQHLSDADLRIVDPRSQEAYTAGHIPGAVWLDGKKLDDPDTGYVPKPQSFATLMASLGIGDNTRVVAYDDQGGLWATRLWWALDYYG
;
A
#
# COMPACT_ATOMS: atom_id res chain seq x y z
N MET A 1 -40.27 27.04 -46.64
CA MET A 1 -40.77 26.39 -45.40
C MET A 1 -40.56 24.88 -45.52
N ARG A 2 -39.40 24.38 -45.07
CA ARG A 2 -39.14 23.02 -44.54
C ARG A 2 -37.62 22.87 -44.38
N SER A 3 -37.26 22.50 -43.16
CA SER A 3 -35.94 22.48 -42.56
C SER A 3 -35.33 21.08 -42.57
N LYS A 4 -34.01 21.01 -42.29
CA LYS A 4 -33.20 19.87 -41.78
C LYS A 4 -32.70 18.90 -42.87
N GLY A 5 -31.44 18.44 -42.84
CA GLY A 5 -30.42 18.55 -41.79
C GLY A 5 -29.01 18.23 -42.29
N TYR A 6 -28.03 18.82 -41.61
CA TYR A 6 -26.62 18.46 -41.69
C TYR A 6 -26.34 17.45 -40.56
N PHE A 7 -25.98 16.23 -40.95
CA PHE A 7 -25.37 15.23 -40.05
C PHE A 7 -23.84 15.47 -40.09
N PRO A 8 -23.16 15.81 -38.98
CA PRO A 8 -21.72 15.73 -38.97
C PRO A 8 -21.32 14.26 -38.79
N LEU A 9 -20.63 13.72 -39.79
CA LEU A 9 -19.95 12.44 -39.71
C LEU A 9 -18.85 12.54 -38.64
N ILE A 10 -19.11 11.86 -37.53
CA ILE A 10 -18.15 11.51 -36.48
C ILE A 10 -17.08 10.62 -37.14
N VAL A 11 -15.91 11.19 -37.44
CA VAL A 11 -14.72 10.40 -37.74
C VAL A 11 -14.02 10.12 -36.41
N LEU A 12 -14.34 8.94 -35.89
CA LEU A 12 -13.75 8.30 -34.73
C LEU A 12 -12.31 7.90 -35.07
N ALA A 13 -11.33 8.75 -34.76
CA ALA A 13 -9.92 8.38 -34.77
C ALA A 13 -9.53 7.92 -33.35
N ILE A 14 -9.80 6.64 -33.04
CA ILE A 14 -9.17 5.96 -31.90
C ILE A 14 -7.71 5.69 -32.33
N LEU A 15 -6.84 6.65 -32.06
CA LEU A 15 -5.41 6.47 -32.12
C LEU A 15 -4.99 5.77 -30.82
N THR A 16 -4.79 4.45 -30.89
CA THR A 16 -4.09 3.67 -29.89
C THR A 16 -2.64 4.14 -29.83
N LEU A 17 -2.36 5.12 -28.98
CA LEU A 17 -1.01 5.55 -28.67
C LEU A 17 -0.40 4.57 -27.66
N LEU A 18 0.15 3.47 -28.18
CA LEU A 18 1.16 2.69 -27.50
C LEU A 18 2.46 3.49 -27.55
N ALA A 19 2.79 4.19 -26.47
CA ALA A 19 4.08 4.87 -26.33
C ALA A 19 4.66 4.65 -24.93
N ALA A 20 5.79 3.94 -24.95
CA ALA A 20 6.87 3.96 -23.97
C ALA A 20 6.58 3.40 -22.57
N HIS A 21 6.77 2.08 -22.45
CA HIS A 21 7.28 1.49 -21.22
C HIS A 21 8.72 2.02 -21.01
N THR A 22 8.83 3.20 -20.41
CA THR A 22 10.10 3.67 -19.87
C THR A 22 10.31 2.91 -18.56
N ALA A 23 11.27 1.98 -18.57
CA ALA A 23 11.80 1.41 -17.36
C ALA A 23 12.31 2.58 -16.49
N ALA A 24 11.56 2.91 -15.44
CA ALA A 24 12.06 3.78 -14.39
C ALA A 24 13.22 3.05 -13.73
N ALA A 25 14.37 3.71 -13.76
CA ALA A 25 15.60 3.23 -13.16
C ALA A 25 15.36 2.78 -11.71
N SER A 26 16.08 1.74 -11.31
CA SER A 26 16.35 1.40 -9.92
C SER A 26 16.90 2.63 -9.20
N ALA A 27 16.01 3.44 -8.63
CA ALA A 27 16.35 4.45 -7.66
C ALA A 27 16.54 3.70 -6.35
N GLY A 28 17.81 3.60 -5.93
CA GLY A 28 18.20 2.95 -4.69
C GLY A 28 17.26 3.35 -3.55
N THR A 29 16.69 2.33 -2.94
CA THR A 29 15.78 2.35 -1.79
C THR A 29 16.52 2.81 -0.54
N ALA A 30 16.75 4.11 -0.41
CA ALA A 30 17.22 4.68 0.84
C ALA A 30 16.04 5.40 1.51
N THR A 31 15.33 4.69 2.38
CA THR A 31 14.52 5.33 3.41
C THR A 31 15.44 6.30 4.17
N PRO A 32 15.10 7.59 4.33
CA PRO A 32 15.92 8.48 5.13
C PRO A 32 16.06 7.86 6.53
N SER A 33 17.29 7.51 6.90
CA SER A 33 17.56 6.76 8.12
C SER A 33 17.12 7.57 9.33
N VAL A 34 16.17 7.03 10.10
CA VAL A 34 15.82 7.57 11.41
C VAL A 34 17.08 7.53 12.29
N LYS A 35 17.53 8.69 12.80
CA LYS A 35 18.81 8.77 13.53
C LYS A 35 18.67 8.20 14.94
N GLY A 36 19.75 7.59 15.44
CA GLY A 36 19.86 7.16 16.84
C GLY A 36 19.43 5.71 17.11
N TYR A 37 18.99 4.97 16.09
CA TYR A 37 18.72 3.54 16.19
C TYR A 37 19.86 2.70 15.62
N ALA A 38 20.09 1.52 16.21
CA ALA A 38 21.08 0.56 15.72
C ALA A 38 20.68 -0.02 14.34
N HIS A 39 19.38 -0.15 14.09
CA HIS A 39 18.78 -0.63 12.85
C HIS A 39 17.66 0.33 12.43
N PRO A 40 17.97 1.40 11.68
CA PRO A 40 16.99 2.39 11.26
C PRO A 40 16.21 1.98 10.01
N GLU A 41 16.61 0.91 9.32
CA GLU A 41 16.04 0.44 8.05
C GLU A 41 14.53 0.15 8.09
N PRO A 42 13.94 -0.44 9.16
CA PRO A 42 12.50 -0.70 9.22
C PRO A 42 11.67 0.53 9.63
N LEU A 43 12.31 1.67 9.91
CA LEU A 43 11.63 2.89 10.36
C LEU A 43 11.63 3.94 9.25
N THR A 44 10.62 4.81 9.26
CA THR A 44 10.53 5.95 8.36
C THR A 44 10.00 7.18 9.08
N GLU A 45 10.23 8.34 8.48
CA GLU A 45 9.73 9.63 8.96
C GLU A 45 8.40 10.01 8.29
N THR A 46 7.60 10.82 8.98
CA THR A 46 6.30 11.31 8.47
C THR A 46 6.46 12.17 7.20
N ASP A 47 7.51 12.98 7.14
CA ASP A 47 7.79 13.84 5.99
C ASP A 47 8.15 13.02 4.74
N TRP A 48 8.86 11.92 4.93
CA TRP A 48 9.14 10.98 3.86
C TRP A 48 7.84 10.38 3.35
N LEU A 49 7.01 9.83 4.24
CA LEU A 49 5.74 9.21 3.85
C LEU A 49 4.83 10.19 3.09
N ALA A 50 4.72 11.43 3.56
CA ALA A 50 3.93 12.47 2.90
C ALA A 50 4.37 12.76 1.46
N GLN A 51 5.67 12.63 1.16
CA GLN A 51 6.23 12.84 -0.18
C GLN A 51 6.02 11.65 -1.12
N HIS A 52 5.76 10.45 -0.58
CA HIS A 52 5.72 9.19 -1.32
C HIS A 52 4.30 8.59 -1.39
N LEU A 53 3.25 9.31 -0.95
CA LEU A 53 1.86 8.82 -0.94
C LEU A 53 1.33 8.37 -2.31
N SER A 54 1.95 8.79 -3.40
CA SER A 54 1.55 8.47 -4.78
C SER A 54 2.42 7.39 -5.43
N ASP A 55 3.37 6.81 -4.69
CA ASP A 55 4.25 5.77 -5.20
C ASP A 55 3.46 4.49 -5.47
N ALA A 56 3.58 3.95 -6.68
CA ALA A 56 2.79 2.80 -7.11
C ALA A 56 3.17 1.49 -6.40
N ASP A 57 4.39 1.41 -5.88
CA ASP A 57 4.92 0.27 -5.11
C ASP A 57 4.74 0.44 -3.60
N LEU A 58 4.16 1.55 -3.12
CA LEU A 58 3.92 1.79 -1.70
C LEU A 58 2.52 1.34 -1.28
N ARG A 59 2.45 0.58 -0.19
CA ARG A 59 1.19 0.28 0.52
C ARG A 59 1.27 0.78 1.95
N ILE A 60 0.32 1.64 2.31
CA ILE A 60 0.15 2.12 3.68
C ILE A 60 -0.92 1.26 4.34
N VAL A 61 -0.63 0.68 5.51
CA VAL A 61 -1.53 -0.22 6.22
C VAL A 61 -1.86 0.35 7.60
N ASP A 62 -3.14 0.44 7.88
CA ASP A 62 -3.68 0.87 9.16
C ASP A 62 -4.35 -0.33 9.86
N PRO A 63 -3.67 -0.97 10.84
CA PRO A 63 -4.19 -2.11 11.54
C PRO A 63 -4.93 -1.75 12.84
N ARG A 64 -5.33 -0.48 13.01
CA ARG A 64 -6.12 -0.02 14.16
C ARG A 64 -7.56 -0.53 14.09
N SER A 65 -8.38 -0.18 15.08
CA SER A 65 -9.80 -0.52 15.05
C SER A 65 -10.49 0.07 13.82
N GLN A 66 -11.54 -0.61 13.34
CA GLN A 66 -12.27 -0.14 12.17
C GLN A 66 -12.90 1.24 12.40
N GLU A 67 -13.30 1.53 13.64
CA GLU A 67 -13.83 2.82 14.06
C GLU A 67 -12.78 3.93 13.94
N ALA A 68 -11.55 3.68 14.41
CA ALA A 68 -10.45 4.63 14.32
C ALA A 68 -10.06 4.91 12.86
N TYR A 69 -9.97 3.86 12.04
CA TYR A 69 -9.74 4.00 10.60
C TYR A 69 -10.83 4.84 9.94
N THR A 70 -12.10 4.54 10.22
CA THR A 70 -13.25 5.26 9.62
C THR A 70 -13.33 6.71 10.07
N ALA A 71 -12.92 7.01 11.31
CA ALA A 71 -12.86 8.36 11.83
C ALA A 71 -11.78 9.22 11.14
N GLY A 72 -10.70 8.59 10.67
CA GLY A 72 -9.66 9.24 9.89
C GLY A 72 -8.42 8.36 9.74
N HIS A 73 -7.85 8.36 8.54
CA HIS A 73 -6.65 7.59 8.19
C HIS A 73 -5.80 8.36 7.18
N ILE A 74 -4.56 7.92 7.00
CA ILE A 74 -3.64 8.47 6.01
C ILE A 74 -4.23 8.23 4.60
N PRO A 75 -4.24 9.22 3.69
CA PRO A 75 -4.74 9.03 2.33
C PRO A 75 -4.07 7.84 1.62
N GLY A 76 -4.87 6.96 1.03
CA GLY A 76 -4.39 5.75 0.36
C GLY A 76 -4.09 4.56 1.29
N ALA A 77 -4.21 4.73 2.61
CA ALA A 77 -4.09 3.60 3.53
C ALA A 77 -5.19 2.57 3.32
N VAL A 78 -4.85 1.30 3.53
CA VAL A 78 -5.82 0.21 3.60
C VAL A 78 -5.99 -0.22 5.05
N TRP A 79 -7.23 -0.52 5.42
CA TRP A 79 -7.54 -1.06 6.73
C TRP A 79 -7.25 -2.57 6.80
N LEU A 80 -6.64 -3.00 7.91
CA LEU A 80 -6.44 -4.39 8.27
C LEU A 80 -7.01 -4.62 9.69
N ASP A 81 -7.80 -5.68 9.88
CA ASP A 81 -8.06 -6.15 11.24
C ASP A 81 -6.79 -6.78 11.81
N GLY A 82 -6.13 -6.10 12.76
CA GLY A 82 -4.89 -6.57 13.37
C GLY A 82 -4.97 -8.00 13.94
N LYS A 83 -6.15 -8.44 14.39
CA LYS A 83 -6.35 -9.81 14.89
C LYS A 83 -6.14 -10.89 13.83
N LYS A 84 -6.26 -10.54 12.54
CA LYS A 84 -5.97 -11.46 11.43
C LYS A 84 -4.48 -11.72 11.24
N LEU A 85 -3.62 -10.99 11.94
CA LEU A 85 -2.18 -11.25 11.98
C LEU A 85 -1.81 -12.39 12.90
N ASP A 86 -2.77 -12.93 13.67
CA ASP A 86 -2.61 -14.11 14.49
C ASP A 86 -3.50 -15.25 13.98
N ASP A 87 -2.97 -16.46 14.04
CA ASP A 87 -3.72 -17.70 13.82
C ASP A 87 -4.68 -17.88 15.02
N PRO A 88 -6.00 -18.01 14.78
CA PRO A 88 -6.99 -18.01 15.85
C PRO A 88 -6.92 -19.25 16.77
N ASP A 89 -6.31 -20.34 16.30
CA ASP A 89 -6.21 -21.58 17.06
C ASP A 89 -4.95 -21.61 17.94
N THR A 90 -3.86 -21.00 17.46
CA THR A 90 -2.54 -21.11 18.08
C THR A 90 -2.00 -19.80 18.67
N GLY A 91 -2.52 -18.65 18.23
CA GLY A 91 -1.98 -17.33 18.59
C GLY A 91 -0.61 -17.01 17.96
N TYR A 92 -0.09 -17.89 17.11
CA TYR A 92 1.14 -17.64 16.34
C TYR A 92 0.82 -16.90 15.03
N VAL A 93 1.83 -16.66 14.20
CA VAL A 93 1.61 -16.12 12.86
C VAL A 93 0.75 -17.09 12.01
N PRO A 94 -0.22 -16.58 11.21
CA PRO A 94 -1.01 -17.38 10.29
C PRO A 94 -0.14 -18.24 9.40
N LYS A 95 -0.62 -19.45 9.06
CA LYS A 95 0.06 -20.33 8.10
C LYS A 95 0.43 -19.58 6.81
N PRO A 96 1.55 -19.94 6.14
CA PRO A 96 2.06 -19.20 4.99
C PRO A 96 1.01 -18.89 3.93
N GLN A 97 0.19 -19.88 3.57
CA GLN A 97 -0.87 -19.71 2.56
C GLN A 97 -1.94 -18.68 2.99
N SER A 98 -2.34 -18.71 4.26
CA SER A 98 -3.32 -17.77 4.81
C SER A 98 -2.75 -16.36 4.89
N PHE A 99 -1.48 -16.23 5.32
CA PHE A 99 -0.79 -14.95 5.38
C PHE A 99 -0.62 -14.34 3.97
N ALA A 100 -0.14 -15.12 3.00
CA ALA A 100 -0.01 -14.68 1.61
C ALA A 100 -1.36 -14.26 1.00
N THR A 101 -2.43 -15.00 1.29
CA THR A 101 -3.79 -14.63 0.85
C THR A 101 -4.25 -13.31 1.47
N LEU A 102 -3.96 -13.09 2.76
CA LEU A 102 -4.27 -11.84 3.45
C LEU A 102 -3.49 -10.67 2.83
N MET A 103 -2.18 -10.81 2.65
CA MET A 103 -1.33 -9.77 2.04
C MET A 103 -1.76 -9.43 0.62
N ALA A 104 -2.03 -10.45 -0.22
CA ALA A 104 -2.54 -10.25 -1.57
C ALA A 104 -3.88 -9.50 -1.59
N SER A 105 -4.77 -9.76 -0.63
CA SER A 105 -6.05 -9.02 -0.52
C SER A 105 -5.88 -7.54 -0.19
N LEU A 106 -4.75 -7.17 0.43
CA LEU A 106 -4.36 -5.79 0.71
C LEU A 106 -3.55 -5.16 -0.44
N GLY A 107 -3.31 -5.90 -1.53
CA GLY A 107 -2.46 -5.46 -2.64
C GLY A 107 -0.98 -5.39 -2.30
N ILE A 108 -0.53 -6.26 -1.38
CA ILE A 108 0.87 -6.43 -1.00
C ILE A 108 1.40 -7.69 -1.68
N GLY A 109 2.50 -7.54 -2.42
CA GLY A 109 3.28 -8.65 -2.98
C GLY A 109 4.78 -8.39 -2.85
N ASP A 110 5.59 -9.22 -3.49
CA ASP A 110 7.05 -9.29 -3.29
C ASP A 110 7.80 -7.96 -3.54
N ASN A 111 7.25 -7.05 -4.35
CA ASN A 111 7.85 -5.76 -4.67
C ASN A 111 7.12 -4.58 -4.01
N THR A 112 6.24 -4.85 -3.05
CA THR A 112 5.48 -3.79 -2.36
C THR A 112 6.24 -3.32 -1.13
N ARG A 113 6.55 -2.03 -1.07
CA ARG A 113 7.00 -1.39 0.16
C ARG A 113 5.81 -1.20 1.09
N VAL A 114 5.88 -1.75 2.30
CA VAL A 114 4.80 -1.63 3.29
C VAL A 114 5.19 -0.63 4.37
N VAL A 115 4.33 0.34 4.62
CA VAL A 115 4.41 1.23 5.79
C VAL A 115 3.20 0.99 6.68
N ALA A 116 3.44 0.44 7.87
CA ALA A 116 2.41 0.22 8.87
C ALA A 116 2.49 1.30 9.96
N TYR A 117 1.34 1.79 10.43
CA TYR A 117 1.27 2.76 11.52
C TYR A 117 0.09 2.45 12.45
N ASP A 118 0.16 2.85 13.72
CA ASP A 118 -0.99 2.76 14.62
C ASP A 118 -0.98 3.90 15.67
N ASP A 119 -1.97 3.91 16.56
CA ASP A 119 -2.14 4.86 17.65
C ASP A 119 -2.09 4.20 19.05
N GLN A 120 -1.68 2.93 19.12
CA GLN A 120 -1.63 2.11 20.35
C GLN A 120 -0.20 1.68 20.68
N GLY A 121 0.77 2.58 20.50
CA GLY A 121 2.17 2.32 20.84
C GLY A 121 2.88 1.30 19.95
N GLY A 122 2.39 1.07 18.73
CA GLY A 122 3.02 0.23 17.72
C GLY A 122 2.64 -1.24 17.77
N LEU A 123 1.68 -1.68 18.60
CA LEU A 123 1.38 -3.11 18.78
C LEU A 123 1.08 -3.82 17.46
N TRP A 124 0.06 -3.37 16.73
CA TRP A 124 -0.40 -4.06 15.52
C TRP A 124 0.45 -3.69 14.30
N ALA A 125 0.97 -2.46 14.24
CA ALA A 125 1.90 -2.06 13.19
C ALA A 125 3.20 -2.89 13.25
N THR A 126 3.77 -3.07 14.45
CA THR A 126 4.97 -3.91 14.66
C THR A 126 4.64 -5.39 14.43
N ARG A 127 3.44 -5.86 14.80
CA ARG A 127 3.02 -7.24 14.56
C ARG A 127 2.94 -7.57 13.06
N LEU A 128 2.48 -6.61 12.24
CA LEU A 128 2.48 -6.74 10.78
C LEU A 128 3.91 -6.72 10.23
N TRP A 129 4.72 -5.75 10.65
CA TRP A 129 6.13 -5.67 10.23
C TRP A 129 6.89 -6.98 10.52
N TRP A 130 6.75 -7.52 11.73
CA TRP A 130 7.40 -8.77 12.11
C TRP A 130 6.88 -9.97 11.32
N ALA A 131 5.58 -10.02 10.99
CA ALA A 131 5.02 -11.10 10.19
C ALA A 131 5.54 -11.08 8.73
N LEU A 132 5.72 -9.89 8.17
CA LEU A 132 6.34 -9.70 6.86
C LEU A 132 7.80 -10.16 6.91
N ASP A 133 8.58 -9.65 7.87
CA ASP A 133 9.99 -10.04 8.05
C ASP A 133 10.18 -11.56 8.25
N TYR A 134 9.26 -12.20 8.98
CA TYR A 134 9.26 -13.65 9.18
C TYR A 134 9.08 -14.45 7.88
N TYR A 135 8.32 -13.93 6.92
CA TYR A 135 8.03 -14.60 5.65
C TYR A 135 8.84 -14.12 4.45
N GLY A 136 9.51 -12.96 4.56
CA GLY A 136 10.27 -12.31 3.48
C GLY A 136 9.44 -11.32 2.68
#